data_AF-A0A4Q7YSD6-F1
#
_entry.id   AF-A0A4Q7YSD6-F1
#
_cell.length_a   1.000
_cell.length_b   1.000
_cell.length_c   1.000
_cell.angle_alpha   90.00
_cell.angle_beta   90.00
_cell.angle_gamma   90.00
#
_symmetry.space_group_name_H-M   'P 1'
#
loop_
_entity.id
_entity.type
_entity.pdbx_description
1 polymer ?
#
loop_
_entity_poly.entity_id
_entity_poly.type
_entity_poly.pdbx_seq_one_letter_code
_entity_poly.pdbx_strand_id
1 'polypeptide(L)'
;MNCHDCQSALPDLLLDPSASSNTVARAHVDSCADCRQELESLQATISLLDTWKAPDPSPYFDQKLAVLLREEQTKAPAGWFERLRSRLLFNTGHQFRPALAGGMLALALLIGGGIFADLARVDLGEAETSPTVTDLQVLDKNDQALQTMDQLFQDEGAADDAAALPSS
;
A
#
# COMPACT_ATOMS: atom_id res chain seq x y z
N MET A 1 26.51 3.29 -20.86
CA MET A 1 25.49 4.34 -20.70
C MET A 1 25.57 5.26 -21.91
N ASN A 2 24.45 5.76 -22.41
CA ASN A 2 24.43 6.81 -23.44
C ASN A 2 24.42 8.19 -22.75
N CYS A 3 24.55 9.28 -23.53
CA CYS A 3 24.59 10.63 -22.96
C CYS A 3 23.27 11.02 -22.28
N HIS A 4 22.13 10.62 -22.85
CA HIS A 4 20.80 10.93 -22.31
C HIS A 4 20.58 10.33 -20.91
N ASP A 5 20.94 9.07 -20.72
CA ASP A 5 20.82 8.38 -19.44
C ASP A 5 21.87 8.90 -18.44
N CYS A 6 23.02 9.38 -18.93
CA CYS A 6 23.99 10.05 -18.07
C CYS A 6 23.45 11.41 -17.60
N GLN A 7 22.83 12.19 -18.48
CA GLN A 7 22.24 13.50 -18.18
C GLN A 7 21.17 13.42 -17.09
N SER A 8 20.31 12.41 -17.14
CA SER A 8 19.31 12.19 -16.10
C SER A 8 19.91 11.79 -14.76
N ALA A 9 21.09 11.15 -14.76
CA ALA A 9 21.83 10.75 -13.56
C ALA A 9 22.79 11.82 -13.01
N LEU A 10 23.00 12.95 -13.72
CA LEU A 10 23.92 14.01 -13.28
C LEU A 10 23.54 14.63 -11.91
N PRO A 11 22.26 14.90 -11.60
CA PRO A 11 21.89 15.45 -10.29
C PRO A 11 22.25 14.50 -9.14
N ASP A 12 21.98 13.20 -9.31
CA ASP A 12 22.30 12.18 -8.30
C ASP A 12 23.82 12.02 -8.14
N LEU A 13 24.56 12.08 -9.24
CA LEU A 13 26.03 12.08 -9.24
C LEU A 13 26.60 13.30 -8.53
N LEU A 14 25.94 14.45 -8.62
CA LEU A 14 26.37 15.68 -7.96
C LEU A 14 26.07 15.65 -6.45
N LEU A 15 24.88 15.20 -6.06
CA LEU A 15 24.44 15.20 -4.65
C LEU A 15 25.07 14.07 -3.83
N ASP A 16 25.26 12.90 -4.43
CA ASP A 16 26.01 11.79 -3.81
C ASP A 16 27.03 11.21 -4.79
N PRO A 17 28.21 11.85 -4.92
CA PRO A 17 29.25 11.38 -5.81
C PRO A 17 29.87 10.05 -5.34
N SER A 18 29.51 9.51 -4.18
CA SER A 18 30.09 8.27 -3.63
C SER A 18 29.19 7.04 -3.80
N ALA A 19 27.91 7.24 -4.10
CA ALA A 19 26.96 6.16 -4.29
C ALA A 19 27.42 5.15 -5.36
N SER A 20 27.22 3.87 -5.07
CA SER A 20 27.55 2.77 -5.99
C SER A 20 26.71 2.81 -7.28
N SER A 21 25.49 3.34 -7.21
CA SER A 21 24.62 3.60 -8.36
C SER A 21 25.25 4.55 -9.38
N ASN A 22 26.14 5.44 -8.95
CA ASN A 22 26.71 6.50 -9.77
C ASN A 22 28.03 6.11 -10.46
N THR A 23 28.50 4.87 -10.25
CA THR A 23 29.76 4.36 -10.82
C THR A 23 29.76 4.38 -12.35
N VAL A 24 28.66 3.96 -12.97
CA VAL A 24 28.51 3.91 -14.44
C VAL A 24 28.42 5.33 -15.04
N ALA A 25 27.73 6.25 -14.35
CA ALA A 25 27.65 7.65 -14.77
C ALA A 25 29.01 8.35 -14.68
N ARG A 26 29.77 8.11 -13.61
CA ARG A 26 31.12 8.65 -13.43
C ARG A 26 32.07 8.19 -14.53
N ALA A 27 32.07 6.89 -14.84
CA ALA A 27 32.86 6.35 -15.94
C ALA A 27 32.50 6.97 -17.30
N HIS A 28 31.22 7.29 -17.52
CA HIS A 28 30.79 7.97 -18.74
C HIS A 28 31.27 9.42 -18.79
N VAL A 29 31.10 10.19 -17.72
CA VAL A 29 31.58 11.58 -17.59
C VAL A 29 33.10 11.67 -17.81
N ASP A 30 33.87 10.70 -17.33
CA ASP A 30 35.32 10.65 -17.54
C ASP A 30 35.66 10.52 -19.03
N SER A 31 34.85 9.78 -19.79
CA SER A 31 35.04 9.50 -21.23
C SER A 31 34.39 10.50 -22.19
N CYS A 32 33.38 11.26 -21.76
CA CYS A 32 32.61 12.17 -22.60
C CYS A 32 32.87 13.64 -22.22
N ALA A 33 33.24 14.48 -23.17
CA ALA A 33 33.49 15.90 -22.90
C ALA A 33 32.18 16.67 -22.61
N ASP A 34 31.11 16.39 -23.36
CA ASP A 34 29.84 17.11 -23.25
C ASP A 34 29.18 16.91 -21.88
N CYS A 35 29.06 15.65 -21.42
CA CYS A 35 28.50 15.34 -20.10
C CYS A 35 29.34 15.90 -18.94
N ARG A 36 30.66 16.04 -19.13
CA ARG A 36 31.56 16.67 -18.15
C ARG A 36 31.30 18.16 -18.04
N GLN A 37 31.18 18.84 -19.18
CA GLN A 37 30.87 20.26 -19.22
C GLN A 37 29.50 20.56 -18.57
N GLU A 38 28.51 19.70 -18.81
CA GLU A 38 27.20 19.80 -18.16
C GLU A 38 27.30 19.62 -16.64
N LEU A 39 28.04 18.61 -16.17
CA LEU A 39 28.28 18.40 -14.74
C LEU A 39 28.97 19.62 -14.10
N GLU A 40 30.01 20.16 -14.74
CA GLU A 40 30.72 21.36 -14.27
C GLU A 40 29.78 22.58 -14.19
N SER A 41 28.88 22.74 -15.15
CA SER A 41 27.89 23.83 -15.13
C SER A 41 26.89 23.71 -13.96
N LEU A 42 26.48 22.48 -13.63
CA LEU A 42 25.62 22.21 -12.48
C LEU A 42 26.36 22.44 -11.16
N GLN A 43 27.61 21.99 -11.06
CA GLN A 43 28.47 22.23 -9.89
C GLN A 43 28.70 23.74 -9.68
N ALA A 44 28.95 24.50 -10.75
CA ALA A 44 29.06 25.94 -10.67
C ALA A 44 27.77 26.59 -10.15
N THR A 45 26.62 26.15 -10.64
CA THR A 45 25.31 26.66 -10.18
C THR A 45 25.07 26.39 -8.68
N ILE A 46 25.42 25.20 -8.21
CA ILE A 46 25.24 24.85 -6.79
C ILE A 46 26.26 25.58 -5.91
N SER A 47 27.49 25.76 -6.39
CA SER A 47 28.49 26.58 -5.68
C SER A 47 28.06 28.04 -5.53
N LEU A 48 27.26 28.58 -6.47
CA LEU A 48 26.67 29.91 -6.31
C LEU A 48 25.60 29.94 -5.21
N LEU A 49 24.83 28.86 -5.05
CA LEU A 49 23.86 28.77 -3.96
C LEU A 49 24.55 28.74 -2.59
N ASP A 50 25.74 28.18 -2.48
CA ASP A 50 26.53 28.20 -1.24
C ASP A 50 26.97 29.62 -0.82
N THR A 51 27.04 30.55 -1.78
CA THR A 51 27.34 31.96 -1.48
C THR A 51 26.13 32.73 -0.93
N TRP A 52 24.94 32.15 -1.01
CA TRP A 52 23.72 32.78 -0.53
C TRP A 52 23.76 32.90 1.00
N LYS A 53 23.72 34.14 1.50
CA LYS A 53 23.58 34.39 2.95
C LYS A 53 22.11 34.36 3.33
N ALA A 54 21.74 33.44 4.21
CA ALA A 54 20.40 33.42 4.78
C ALA A 54 20.14 34.74 5.54
N PRO A 55 18.96 35.36 5.35
CA PRO A 55 18.57 36.49 6.17
C PRO A 55 18.40 36.05 7.63
N ASP A 56 18.72 36.94 8.57
CA ASP A 56 18.48 36.68 9.99
C ASP A 56 16.98 36.42 10.22
N PRO A 57 16.59 35.35 10.95
CA PRO A 57 15.21 35.14 11.31
C PRO A 57 14.60 36.36 12.00
N SER A 58 13.28 36.52 11.89
CA SER A 58 12.60 37.61 12.59
C SER A 58 12.84 37.48 14.11
N PRO A 59 12.97 38.59 14.87
CA PRO A 59 13.26 38.56 16.31
C PRO A 59 12.27 37.71 17.15
N TYR A 60 11.07 37.46 16.64
CA TYR A 60 10.02 36.70 17.32
C TYR A 60 9.85 35.28 16.77
N PHE A 61 10.69 34.85 15.83
CA PHE A 61 10.56 33.54 15.17
C PHE A 61 10.65 32.43 16.20
N ASP A 62 11.71 32.42 17.03
CA ASP A 62 11.92 31.38 18.03
C ASP A 62 10.82 31.37 19.10
N GLN A 63 10.35 32.54 19.51
CA GLN A 63 9.27 32.64 20.47
C GLN A 63 7.96 32.09 19.90
N LYS A 64 7.60 32.46 18.67
CA LYS A 64 6.41 31.93 17.99
C LYS A 64 6.53 30.43 17.74
N LEU A 65 7.68 29.97 17.29
CA LEU A 65 7.95 28.55 17.07
C LEU A 65 7.79 27.76 18.38
N ALA A 66 8.36 28.25 19.49
CA ALA A 66 8.23 27.60 20.78
C ALA A 66 6.78 27.57 21.30
N VAL A 67 6.00 28.62 21.05
CA VAL A 67 4.57 28.65 21.39
C VAL A 67 3.81 27.63 20.55
N LEU A 68 3.95 27.66 19.22
CA LEU A 68 3.30 26.72 18.31
C LEU A 68 3.67 25.27 18.61
N LEU A 69 4.95 25.01 18.94
CA LEU A 69 5.42 23.66 19.31
C LEU A 69 4.73 23.16 20.59
N ARG A 70 4.59 24.01 21.60
CA ARG A 70 3.89 23.65 22.85
C ARG A 70 2.41 23.44 22.61
N GLU A 71 1.77 24.31 21.83
CA GLU A 71 0.38 24.14 21.44
C GLU A 71 0.16 22.78 20.76
N GLU A 72 1.03 22.42 19.82
CA GLU A 72 0.93 21.12 19.13
C GLU A 72 1.20 19.93 20.06
N GLN A 73 2.14 20.06 21.00
CA GLN A 73 2.41 19.03 22.01
C GLN A 73 1.25 18.86 23.00
N THR A 74 0.52 19.94 23.30
CA THR A 74 -0.66 19.88 24.19
C THR A 74 -1.92 19.40 23.50
N LYS A 75 -1.95 19.37 22.16
CA LYS A 75 -3.04 18.73 21.42
C LYS A 75 -3.08 17.24 21.75
N ALA A 76 -4.30 16.69 21.77
CA ALA A 76 -4.50 15.28 22.05
C ALA A 76 -3.62 14.43 21.13
N PRO A 77 -2.97 13.38 21.65
CA PRO A 77 -2.09 12.54 20.85
C PRO A 77 -2.87 11.98 19.67
N ALA A 78 -2.26 11.99 18.49
CA ALA A 78 -2.88 11.48 17.26
C ALA A 78 -3.52 10.11 17.51
N GLY A 79 -4.78 9.98 17.11
CA GLY A 79 -5.52 8.72 17.22
C GLY A 79 -4.82 7.59 16.46
N TRP A 80 -5.17 6.34 16.77
CA TRP A 80 -4.56 5.18 16.13
C TRP A 80 -4.71 5.21 14.59
N PHE A 81 -5.86 5.69 14.09
CA PHE A 81 -6.12 5.86 12.66
C PHE A 81 -5.19 6.92 12.04
N GLU A 82 -4.99 8.06 12.69
CA GLU A 82 -4.09 9.10 12.18
C GLU A 82 -2.62 8.70 12.25
N ARG A 83 -2.25 7.87 13.24
CA ARG A 83 -0.93 7.23 13.27
C ARG A 83 -0.74 6.22 12.15
N LEU A 84 -1.77 5.44 11.81
CA LEU A 84 -1.72 4.51 10.69
C LEU A 84 -1.64 5.26 9.35
N ARG A 85 -2.49 6.28 9.17
CA ARG A 85 -2.51 7.14 7.98
C ARG A 85 -1.20 7.89 7.79
N SER A 86 -0.66 8.51 8.85
CA SER A 86 0.64 9.19 8.77
C SER A 86 1.78 8.22 8.47
N ARG A 87 1.77 7.02 9.05
CA ARG A 87 2.72 5.97 8.68
C ARG A 87 2.55 5.48 7.25
N LEU A 88 1.36 5.50 6.66
CA LEU A 88 1.16 5.13 5.26
C LEU A 88 1.60 6.25 4.30
N LEU A 89 1.29 7.51 4.63
CA LEU A 89 1.58 8.67 3.77
C LEU A 89 3.04 9.13 3.83
N PHE A 90 3.64 9.13 5.02
CA PHE A 90 5.02 9.62 5.22
C PHE A 90 6.06 8.50 5.26
N ASN A 91 5.64 7.24 5.13
CA ASN A 91 6.60 6.17 4.92
C ASN A 91 7.14 6.25 3.49
N THR A 92 8.36 6.78 3.39
CA THR A 92 9.28 6.53 2.28
C THR A 92 9.32 5.02 2.03
N GLY A 93 8.79 4.55 0.91
CA GLY A 93 8.42 3.15 0.59
C GLY A 93 9.46 2.03 0.77
N HIS A 94 10.61 2.29 1.40
CA HIS A 94 11.67 1.32 1.67
C HIS A 94 11.52 0.59 3.02
N GLN A 95 10.77 1.12 4.00
CA GLN A 95 10.75 0.54 5.36
C GLN A 95 9.74 -0.60 5.55
N PHE A 96 8.74 -0.75 4.68
CA PHE A 96 7.77 -1.86 4.74
C PHE A 96 8.19 -3.12 3.97
N ARG A 97 9.29 -3.09 3.21
CA ARG A 97 9.76 -4.27 2.45
C ARG A 97 10.05 -5.51 3.34
N PRO A 98 10.73 -5.39 4.50
CA PRO A 98 10.95 -6.57 5.35
C PRO A 98 9.68 -7.00 6.10
N ALA A 99 8.80 -6.06 6.46
CA ALA A 99 7.57 -6.36 7.19
C ALA A 99 6.51 -7.05 6.30
N LEU A 100 6.40 -6.67 5.02
CA LEU A 100 5.52 -7.35 4.07
C LEU A 100 6.03 -8.76 3.72
N ALA A 101 7.35 -8.94 3.58
CA ALA A 101 7.94 -10.27 3.36
C ALA A 101 7.74 -11.19 4.58
N GLY A 102 7.95 -10.67 5.79
CA GLY A 102 7.70 -11.42 7.03
C GLY A 102 6.22 -11.72 7.28
N GLY A 103 5.34 -10.76 7.01
CA GLY A 103 3.88 -10.92 7.13
C GLY A 103 3.32 -11.94 6.14
N MET A 104 3.77 -11.91 4.88
CA MET A 104 3.38 -12.93 3.89
C MET A 104 3.91 -14.32 4.26
N LEU A 105 5.13 -14.43 4.77
CA LEU A 105 5.69 -15.70 5.20
C LEU A 105 4.95 -16.26 6.44
N ALA A 106 4.56 -15.42 7.40
CA ALA A 106 3.75 -15.83 8.54
C ALA A 106 2.33 -16.26 8.13
N LEU A 107 1.70 -15.54 7.19
CA LEU A 107 0.40 -15.93 6.63
C LEU A 107 0.51 -17.25 5.85
N ALA A 108 1.57 -17.43 5.05
CA ALA A 108 1.83 -18.67 4.33
C ALA A 108 2.13 -19.84 5.27
N LEU A 109 2.78 -19.61 6.42
CA LEU A 109 2.98 -20.63 7.46
C LEU A 109 1.72 -20.90 8.28
N LEU A 110 0.79 -19.96 8.42
CA LEU A 110 -0.51 -20.25 9.05
C LEU A 110 -1.44 -21.03 8.12
N ILE A 111 -1.48 -20.68 6.83
CA ILE A 111 -2.25 -21.41 5.82
C ILE A 111 -1.60 -22.77 5.54
N GLY A 112 -0.28 -22.84 5.42
CA GLY A 112 0.47 -24.08 5.19
C GLY A 112 0.60 -24.95 6.44
N GLY A 113 0.82 -24.36 7.61
CA GLY A 113 0.94 -25.06 8.89
C GLY A 113 -0.39 -25.57 9.43
N GLY A 114 -1.51 -24.92 9.07
CA GLY A 114 -2.85 -25.45 9.33
C GLY A 114 -3.08 -26.80 8.66
N ILE A 115 -2.68 -26.95 7.39
CA ILE A 115 -2.88 -28.20 6.62
C ILE A 115 -2.06 -29.36 7.19
N PHE A 116 -0.83 -29.13 7.68
CA PHE A 116 -0.02 -30.21 8.28
C PHE A 116 -0.48 -30.62 9.68
N ALA A 117 -1.06 -29.71 10.46
CA ALA A 117 -1.61 -30.04 11.79
C ALA A 117 -3.00 -30.70 11.70
N ASP A 118 -3.77 -30.43 10.63
CA ASP A 118 -5.13 -30.93 10.42
C ASP A 118 -5.17 -32.42 10.03
N LEU A 119 -4.16 -32.93 9.31
CA LEU A 119 -4.04 -34.37 9.03
C LEU A 119 -3.65 -35.21 10.27
N ALA A 120 -3.10 -34.59 11.31
CA ALA A 120 -2.65 -35.30 12.52
C ALA A 120 -3.72 -35.33 13.63
N ARG A 121 -4.82 -34.60 13.47
CA ARG A 121 -5.86 -34.45 14.50
C ARG A 121 -7.25 -34.79 13.95
N VAL A 122 -7.35 -35.97 13.34
CA VAL A 122 -8.64 -36.62 13.16
C VAL A 122 -9.21 -36.92 14.55
N ASP A 123 -10.41 -36.39 14.78
CA ASP A 123 -11.31 -36.52 15.93
C ASP A 123 -11.14 -35.46 17.04
N LEU A 124 -11.92 -34.36 16.92
CA LEU A 124 -12.38 -33.47 18.00
C LEU A 124 -13.37 -32.41 17.45
N GLY A 125 -14.67 -32.64 17.67
CA GLY A 125 -15.67 -31.62 17.98
C GLY A 125 -16.10 -30.64 16.88
N GLU A 126 -17.41 -30.62 16.61
CA GLU A 126 -18.14 -29.57 15.88
C GLU A 126 -17.56 -28.17 16.17
N ALA A 127 -16.94 -27.55 15.18
CA ALA A 127 -16.40 -26.21 15.30
C ALA A 127 -17.56 -25.21 15.42
N GLU A 128 -17.68 -24.55 16.57
CA GLU A 128 -18.64 -23.46 16.77
C GLU A 128 -18.47 -22.41 15.66
N THR A 129 -19.46 -22.31 14.79
CA THR A 129 -19.54 -21.31 13.75
C THR A 129 -19.75 -19.95 14.41
N SER A 130 -18.91 -18.98 14.04
CA SER A 130 -19.09 -17.56 14.41
C SER A 130 -20.54 -17.14 14.15
N PRO A 131 -21.19 -16.36 15.04
CA PRO A 131 -22.61 -16.02 14.93
C PRO A 131 -22.96 -15.34 13.60
N THR A 132 -22.01 -14.62 12.99
CA THR A 132 -22.15 -14.03 11.66
C THR A 132 -22.19 -15.07 10.52
N VAL A 133 -21.49 -16.19 10.65
CA VAL A 133 -21.51 -17.27 9.66
C VAL A 133 -22.81 -18.06 9.77
N THR A 134 -23.29 -18.29 11.00
CA THR A 134 -24.62 -18.88 11.23
C THR A 134 -25.72 -17.99 10.67
N ASP A 135 -25.62 -16.67 10.82
CA ASP A 135 -26.58 -15.70 10.26
C ASP A 135 -26.63 -15.76 8.73
N LEU A 136 -25.47 -15.79 8.07
CA LEU A 136 -25.39 -15.95 6.62
C LEU A 136 -25.96 -17.30 6.15
N GLN A 137 -25.76 -18.37 6.90
CA GLN A 137 -26.34 -19.68 6.59
C GLN A 137 -27.87 -19.70 6.76
N VAL A 138 -28.42 -18.93 7.69
CA VAL A 138 -29.87 -18.80 7.84
C VAL A 138 -30.47 -18.02 6.68
N LEU A 139 -29.81 -16.94 6.24
CA LEU A 139 -30.24 -16.17 5.06
C LEU A 139 -30.21 -17.03 3.78
N ASP A 140 -29.15 -17.79 3.55
CA ASP A 140 -29.01 -18.67 2.38
C ASP A 140 -30.12 -19.75 2.33
N LYS A 141 -30.48 -20.33 3.48
CA LYS A 141 -31.58 -21.30 3.57
C LYS A 141 -32.94 -20.68 3.29
N ASN A 142 -33.18 -19.44 3.72
CA ASN A 142 -34.41 -18.73 3.41
C ASN A 142 -34.54 -18.43 1.92
N ASP A 143 -33.45 -18.02 1.26
CA ASP A 143 -33.43 -17.79 -0.18
C ASP A 143 -33.73 -19.08 -0.97
N GLN A 144 -33.16 -20.22 -0.56
CA GLN A 144 -33.48 -21.51 -1.16
C GLN A 144 -34.95 -21.91 -0.96
N ALA A 145 -35.52 -21.65 0.22
CA ALA A 145 -36.93 -21.93 0.49
C ALA A 145 -37.86 -21.07 -0.39
N LEU A 146 -37.53 -19.80 -0.60
CA LEU A 146 -38.27 -18.90 -1.49
C LEU A 146 -38.18 -19.37 -2.95
N GLN A 147 -37.01 -19.81 -3.42
CA GLN A 147 -36.85 -20.37 -4.77
C GLN A 147 -37.65 -21.66 -4.97
N THR A 148 -37.68 -22.53 -3.95
CA THR A 148 -38.48 -23.76 -3.99
C THR A 148 -39.97 -23.44 -4.10
N MET A 149 -40.42 -22.39 -3.39
CA MET A 149 -41.81 -21.96 -3.48
C MET A 149 -42.16 -21.34 -4.83
N ASP A 150 -41.26 -20.54 -5.41
CA ASP A 150 -41.44 -19.99 -6.76
C ASP A 150 -41.54 -21.10 -7.83
N GLN A 151 -40.72 -22.15 -7.70
CA GLN A 151 -40.79 -23.33 -8.58
C GLN A 151 -42.13 -24.06 -8.45
N LEU A 152 -42.63 -24.25 -7.23
CA LEU A 152 -43.93 -24.90 -7.02
C LEU A 152 -45.09 -24.05 -7.56
N PHE A 153 -45.05 -22.72 -7.44
CA PHE A 153 -46.06 -21.85 -8.05
C PHE A 153 -45.97 -21.82 -9.59
N GLN A 154 -44.77 -21.91 -10.17
CA GLN A 154 -44.62 -22.06 -11.63
C GLN A 154 -45.15 -23.41 -12.12
N ASP A 155 -44.93 -24.49 -11.36
CA ASP A 155 -45.47 -25.81 -11.67
C ASP A 155 -47.00 -25.87 -11.51
N GLU A 156 -47.57 -25.20 -10.50
CA GLU A 156 -49.02 -25.07 -10.33
C GLU A 156 -49.67 -24.20 -11.43
N GLY A 157 -49.01 -23.12 -11.86
CA GLY A 157 -49.46 -22.31 -13.00
C GLY A 157 -49.40 -23.07 -14.33
N ALA A 158 -48.37 -23.91 -14.52
CA ALA A 158 -48.25 -24.77 -15.70
C ALA A 158 -49.27 -25.92 -15.71
N ALA A 159 -49.72 -26.38 -14.53
CA ALA A 159 -50.76 -27.41 -14.42
C ALA A 159 -52.16 -26.86 -14.75
N ASP A 160 -52.44 -25.59 -14.47
CA ASP A 160 -53.73 -24.95 -14.78
C ASP A 160 -53.84 -24.55 -16.28
N ASP A 161 -52.72 -24.20 -16.93
CA ASP A 161 -52.67 -23.95 -18.39
C ASP A 161 -52.75 -25.23 -19.25
N ALA A 162 -52.50 -26.41 -18.68
CA ALA A 162 -52.61 -27.70 -19.39
C ALA A 162 -54.04 -28.29 -19.37
N ALA A 163 -54.96 -27.74 -18.58
CA ALA A 163 -56.35 -28.21 -18.48
C ALA A 163 -57.32 -27.54 -19.48
N ALA A 164 -56.86 -26.57 -20.28
CA ALA A 164 -57.64 -25.93 -21.33
C ALA A 164 -57.18 -26.40 -22.74
N LEU A 165 -58.01 -27.28 -23.33
CA LEU A 165 -58.08 -27.66 -24.75
C LEU A 165 -57.16 -28.81 -25.21
N PRO A 166 -57.79 -29.88 -25.74
CA PRO A 166 -57.68 -30.08 -27.18
C PRO A 166 -59.04 -29.89 -27.87
N SER A 167 -59.15 -28.88 -28.71
CA SER A 167 -60.21 -28.80 -29.73
C SER A 167 -59.71 -29.44 -31.03
N SER A 168 -60.40 -30.49 -31.45
CA SER A 168 -60.69 -30.78 -32.86
C SER A 168 -62.20 -30.84 -33.01
#